data_AF-A0A7I5E7V0-F1
#
_entry.id   AF-A0A7I5E7V0-F1
#
_cell.length_a   1.000
_cell.length_b   1.000
_cell.length_c   1.000
_cell.angle_alpha   90.00
_cell.angle_beta   90.00
_cell.angle_gamma   90.00
#
_symmetry.space_group_name_H-M   'P 1'
#
loop_
_entity.id
_entity.type
_entity.pdbx_description
1 polymer ?
#
loop_
_entity_poly.entity_id
_entity_poly.type
_entity_poly.pdbx_seq_one_letter_code
_entity_poly.pdbx_strand_id
1 'polypeptide(L)'
;MFPLFPFLAFLLPIFSAEELETPLDDKETFETLNSMYTNDLVWSDEWAKKALDWLKSSDYRQSVEADLIVGGKSLIVNANGKPVWQKIVDVLELQFDEAEAELESLPAGTLYGCNGYMSTRETKDDYVSAVCLYKKQ
;
A
#
# COMPACT_ATOMS: atom_id res chain seq x y z
N MET A 1 -4.44 3.93 65.37
CA MET A 1 -3.13 3.91 64.66
C MET A 1 -3.24 2.86 63.58
N PHE A 2 -3.62 3.26 62.36
CA PHE A 2 -3.77 2.37 61.20
C PHE A 2 -2.50 2.47 60.34
N PRO A 3 -1.87 1.35 59.92
CA PRO A 3 -0.69 1.42 59.08
C PRO A 3 -1.08 1.70 57.63
N LEU A 4 -0.47 2.74 57.05
CA LEU A 4 -0.49 3.04 55.62
C LEU A 4 0.46 2.09 54.89
N PHE A 5 -0.07 1.27 53.97
CA PHE A 5 0.74 0.52 53.00
C PHE A 5 1.13 1.44 51.83
N PRO A 6 2.41 1.49 51.40
CA PRO A 6 2.78 2.19 50.19
C PRO A 6 2.46 1.28 48.98
N PHE A 7 1.56 1.73 48.10
CA PHE A 7 1.36 1.13 46.79
C PHE A 7 2.61 1.43 45.93
N LEU A 8 3.47 0.44 45.76
CA LEU A 8 4.59 0.50 44.84
C LEU A 8 4.04 0.27 43.42
N ALA A 9 3.75 1.34 42.69
CA ALA A 9 3.34 1.28 41.29
C ALA A 9 4.55 0.88 40.43
N PHE A 10 4.60 -0.40 40.03
CA PHE A 10 5.50 -0.88 38.99
C PHE A 10 5.04 -0.31 37.64
N LEU A 11 5.68 0.76 37.18
CA LEU A 11 5.58 1.18 35.78
C LEU A 11 6.45 0.24 34.95
N LEU A 12 5.85 -0.78 34.36
CA LEU A 12 6.50 -1.56 33.31
C LEU A 12 6.54 -0.71 32.04
N PRO A 13 7.71 -0.48 31.41
CA PRO A 13 7.77 0.16 30.12
C PRO A 13 7.12 -0.79 29.10
N ILE A 14 6.02 -0.34 28.49
CA ILE A 14 5.44 -1.00 27.32
C ILE A 14 6.42 -0.74 26.18
N PHE A 15 7.32 -1.69 25.92
CA PHE A 15 8.05 -1.74 24.67
C PHE A 15 7.03 -2.02 23.57
N SER A 16 6.54 -0.98 22.90
CA SER A 16 5.84 -1.11 21.64
C SER A 16 6.89 -1.54 20.61
N ALA A 17 6.82 -2.77 20.12
CA ALA A 17 7.57 -3.16 18.93
C ALA A 17 7.13 -2.22 17.79
N GLU A 18 8.07 -1.51 17.17
CA GLU A 18 7.77 -0.73 15.98
C GLU A 18 7.42 -1.69 14.85
N GLU A 19 6.22 -1.53 14.30
CA GLU A 19 5.74 -2.27 13.13
C GLU A 19 6.65 -1.90 11.94
N LEU A 20 7.47 -2.85 11.46
CA LEU A 20 8.42 -2.59 10.38
C LEU A 20 7.68 -2.55 9.04
N GLU A 21 7.45 -1.35 8.53
CA GLU A 21 6.90 -1.14 7.19
C GLU A 21 8.00 -1.22 6.11
N THR A 22 7.87 -2.18 5.20
CA THR A 22 8.77 -2.37 4.07
C THR A 22 8.05 -1.97 2.77
N PRO A 23 8.59 -1.02 1.98
CA PRO A 23 8.05 -0.70 0.66
C PRO A 23 8.02 -1.94 -0.25
N LEU A 24 7.02 -2.04 -1.12
CA LEU A 24 6.90 -3.16 -2.06
C LEU A 24 7.93 -3.06 -3.20
N ASP A 25 8.12 -1.87 -3.77
CA ASP A 25 9.13 -1.54 -4.79
C ASP A 25 9.29 -2.59 -5.91
N ASP A 26 8.16 -3.12 -6.39
CA ASP A 26 8.09 -4.19 -7.40
C ASP A 26 7.47 -3.63 -8.70
N LYS A 27 8.25 -2.77 -9.36
CA LYS A 27 7.82 -2.07 -10.58
C LYS A 27 7.30 -3.04 -11.65
N GLU A 28 8.02 -4.14 -11.89
CA GLU A 28 7.68 -5.11 -12.94
C GLU A 28 6.28 -5.72 -12.71
N THR A 29 5.95 -6.07 -11.46
CA THR A 29 4.61 -6.57 -11.14
C THR A 29 3.53 -5.52 -11.40
N PHE A 30 3.77 -4.26 -11.03
CA PHE A 30 2.80 -3.19 -11.27
C PHE A 30 2.61 -2.88 -12.75
N GLU A 31 3.68 -2.83 -13.53
CA GLU A 31 3.60 -2.65 -14.99
C GLU A 31 2.84 -3.81 -15.65
N THR A 32 3.14 -5.04 -15.22
CA THR A 32 2.45 -6.24 -15.71
C THR A 32 0.96 -6.20 -15.40
N LEU A 33 0.58 -5.91 -14.15
CA LEU A 33 -0.83 -5.82 -13.75
C LEU A 33 -1.56 -4.74 -14.55
N ASN A 34 -0.97 -3.55 -14.72
CA ASN A 34 -1.59 -2.48 -15.50
C ASN A 34 -1.79 -2.85 -16.96
N SER A 35 -0.81 -3.54 -17.57
CA SER A 35 -0.88 -3.96 -18.98
C SER A 35 -2.02 -4.93 -19.29
N MET A 36 -2.61 -5.56 -18.27
CA MET A 36 -3.77 -6.45 -18.43
C MET A 36 -5.08 -5.68 -18.66
N TYR A 37 -5.18 -4.42 -18.21
CA TYR A 37 -6.41 -3.62 -18.23
C TYR A 37 -6.33 -2.42 -19.18
N THR A 38 -5.12 -1.92 -19.43
CA THR A 38 -4.94 -0.77 -20.34
C THR A 38 -3.57 -0.80 -20.99
N ASN A 39 -3.48 -0.23 -22.18
CA ASN A 39 -2.25 -0.11 -22.95
C ASN A 39 -1.77 1.34 -22.98
N ASP A 40 -0.53 1.55 -23.42
CA ASP A 40 0.04 2.87 -23.74
C ASP A 40 0.12 3.87 -22.55
N LEU A 41 0.10 3.37 -21.32
CA LEU A 41 0.43 4.17 -20.14
C LEU A 41 1.95 4.40 -20.01
N VAL A 42 2.33 5.51 -19.37
CA VAL A 42 3.73 5.88 -19.16
C VAL A 42 4.08 5.81 -17.68
N TRP A 43 4.92 4.85 -17.31
CA TRP A 43 5.40 4.71 -15.94
C TRP A 43 6.22 5.94 -15.51
N SER A 44 6.02 6.39 -14.28
CA SER A 44 6.80 7.45 -13.66
C SER A 44 7.23 7.09 -12.24
N ASP A 45 8.56 7.07 -12.01
CA ASP A 45 9.13 6.83 -10.69
C ASP A 45 8.73 7.92 -9.67
N GLU A 46 8.51 9.15 -10.15
CA GLU A 46 7.97 10.23 -9.32
C GLU A 46 6.54 9.88 -8.85
N TRP A 47 5.70 9.39 -9.75
CA TRP A 47 4.34 8.98 -9.39
C TRP A 47 4.31 7.73 -8.51
N ALA A 48 5.25 6.79 -8.70
CA ALA A 48 5.39 5.63 -7.81
C ALA A 48 5.79 6.08 -6.39
N LYS A 49 6.65 7.09 -6.27
CA LYS A 49 6.96 7.69 -4.96
C LYS A 49 5.73 8.38 -4.36
N LYS A 50 4.99 9.16 -5.16
CA LYS A 50 3.71 9.78 -4.73
C LYS A 50 2.73 8.72 -4.24
N ALA A 51 2.63 7.56 -4.89
CA ALA A 51 1.77 6.46 -4.48
C ALA A 51 2.13 5.93 -3.08
N LEU A 52 3.43 5.74 -2.82
CA LEU A 52 3.89 5.33 -1.49
C LEU A 52 3.58 6.40 -0.42
N ASP A 53 3.87 7.67 -0.72
CA ASP A 53 3.61 8.79 0.19
C ASP A 53 2.10 8.99 0.45
N TRP A 54 1.28 8.76 -0.57
CA TRP A 54 -0.19 8.79 -0.50
C TRP A 54 -0.73 7.76 0.50
N LEU A 55 -0.15 6.56 0.54
CA LEU A 55 -0.59 5.55 1.50
C LEU A 55 -0.27 5.94 2.95
N LYS A 56 0.82 6.67 3.20
CA LYS A 56 1.35 6.98 4.54
C LYS A 56 0.72 8.19 5.24
N SER A 57 0.19 9.17 4.50
CA SER A 57 -0.30 10.42 5.10
C SER A 57 -1.62 10.90 4.50
N SER A 58 -2.64 11.06 5.33
CA SER A 58 -3.94 11.62 4.93
C SER A 58 -3.83 13.04 4.36
N ASP A 59 -2.91 13.85 4.89
CA ASP A 59 -2.69 15.21 4.43
C ASP A 59 -2.05 15.20 3.03
N TYR A 60 -1.15 14.24 2.78
CA TYR A 60 -0.57 14.05 1.47
C TYR A 60 -1.61 13.56 0.45
N ARG A 61 -2.54 12.68 0.85
CA ARG A 61 -3.62 12.20 -0.04
C ARG A 61 -4.40 13.34 -0.67
N GLN A 62 -4.70 14.38 0.12
CA GLN A 62 -5.47 15.54 -0.34
C GLN A 62 -4.67 16.44 -1.29
N SER A 63 -3.34 16.35 -1.27
CA SER A 63 -2.45 17.18 -2.09
C SER A 63 -2.13 16.57 -3.47
N VAL A 64 -2.45 15.29 -3.68
CA VAL A 64 -2.14 14.58 -4.92
C VAL A 64 -3.33 14.65 -5.87
N GLU A 65 -3.20 15.41 -6.95
CA GLU A 65 -4.23 15.54 -7.99
C GLU A 65 -4.13 14.41 -9.03
N ALA A 66 -4.51 13.19 -8.64
CA ALA A 66 -4.68 12.07 -9.56
C ALA A 66 -6.08 12.10 -10.20
N ASP A 67 -6.17 11.74 -11.47
CA ASP A 67 -7.44 11.67 -12.21
C ASP A 67 -8.13 10.30 -12.05
N LEU A 68 -7.37 9.28 -11.63
CA LEU A 68 -7.87 7.98 -11.20
C LEU A 68 -6.94 7.45 -10.10
N ILE A 69 -7.52 6.76 -9.12
CA ILE A 69 -6.81 6.12 -8.02
C ILE A 69 -7.38 4.71 -7.89
N VAL A 70 -6.53 3.69 -8.02
CA VAL A 70 -6.91 2.29 -7.81
C VAL A 70 -6.01 1.73 -6.73
N GLY A 71 -6.57 1.31 -5.59
CA GLY A 71 -5.76 0.86 -4.47
C GLY A 71 -6.54 0.01 -3.49
N GLY A 72 -5.81 -0.86 -2.80
CA GLY A 72 -6.37 -1.84 -1.88
C GLY A 72 -5.52 -1.99 -0.63
N LYS A 73 -6.14 -2.60 0.39
CA LYS A 73 -5.46 -3.02 1.61
C LYS A 73 -6.03 -4.34 2.09
N SER A 74 -5.17 -5.30 2.41
CA SER A 74 -5.60 -6.60 2.92
C SER A 74 -4.62 -7.19 3.93
N LEU A 75 -5.13 -8.11 4.76
CA LEU A 75 -4.31 -9.01 5.58
C LEU A 75 -4.03 -10.26 4.76
N ILE A 76 -2.76 -10.50 4.46
CA ILE A 76 -2.32 -11.69 3.74
C ILE A 76 -1.94 -12.76 4.77
N VAL A 77 -2.77 -13.81 4.86
CA VAL A 77 -2.54 -14.93 5.78
C VAL A 77 -1.44 -15.83 5.24
N ASN A 78 -0.54 -16.31 6.11
CA ASN A 78 0.64 -17.11 5.73
C ASN A 78 1.49 -16.42 4.65
N ALA A 79 1.64 -15.09 4.75
CA ALA A 79 2.37 -14.26 3.80
C ALA A 79 3.82 -14.69 3.58
N ASN A 80 4.47 -15.34 4.56
CA ASN A 80 5.82 -15.89 4.41
C ASN A 80 5.92 -16.96 3.30
N GLY A 81 4.81 -17.61 2.94
CA GLY A 81 4.74 -18.56 1.83
C GLY A 81 4.46 -17.93 0.47
N LYS A 82 4.23 -16.61 0.41
CA LYS A 82 3.88 -15.86 -0.80
C LYS A 82 5.01 -14.91 -1.19
N PRO A 83 5.44 -14.90 -2.47
CA PRO A 83 6.35 -13.87 -2.97
C PRO A 83 5.67 -12.50 -3.04
N VAL A 84 6.45 -11.42 -3.13
CA VAL A 84 5.96 -10.03 -3.13
C VAL A 84 4.93 -9.78 -4.23
N TRP A 85 5.23 -10.19 -5.46
CA TRP A 85 4.31 -10.04 -6.61
C TRP A 85 2.92 -10.63 -6.33
N GLN A 86 2.85 -11.79 -5.67
CA GLN A 86 1.58 -12.44 -5.39
C GLN A 86 0.79 -11.66 -4.34
N LYS A 87 1.46 -11.08 -3.35
CA LYS A 87 0.82 -10.22 -2.35
C LYS A 87 0.26 -8.94 -2.98
N ILE A 88 0.96 -8.39 -3.98
CA ILE A 88 0.48 -7.23 -4.75
C ILE A 88 -0.80 -7.59 -5.51
N VAL A 89 -0.78 -8.70 -6.25
CA VAL A 89 -1.95 -9.18 -7.01
C VAL A 89 -3.13 -9.45 -6.09
N ASP A 90 -2.92 -10.17 -4.98
CA ASP A 90 -3.98 -10.48 -3.99
C ASP A 90 -4.66 -9.21 -3.43
N VAL A 91 -3.96 -8.07 -3.41
CA VAL A 91 -4.50 -6.79 -2.92
C VAL A 91 -5.18 -5.96 -4.02
N LEU A 92 -4.67 -6.01 -5.24
CA LEU A 92 -5.07 -5.10 -6.31
C LEU A 92 -6.01 -5.71 -7.34
N GLU A 93 -6.00 -7.02 -7.57
CA GLU A 93 -6.75 -7.66 -8.67
C GLU A 93 -8.23 -7.27 -8.66
N LEU A 94 -8.93 -7.46 -7.53
CA LEU A 94 -10.34 -7.07 -7.40
C LEU A 94 -10.56 -5.57 -7.64
N GLN A 95 -9.62 -4.72 -7.21
CA GLN A 95 -9.75 -3.27 -7.36
C GLN A 95 -9.55 -2.83 -8.81
N PHE A 96 -8.71 -3.54 -9.56
CA PHE A 96 -8.54 -3.35 -10.98
C PHE A 96 -9.75 -3.85 -11.77
N ASP A 97 -10.28 -5.03 -11.42
CA ASP A 97 -11.54 -5.55 -12.00
C ASP A 97 -12.69 -4.55 -11.83
N GLU A 98 -12.85 -3.98 -10.62
CA GLU A 98 -13.88 -2.98 -10.34
C GLU A 98 -13.67 -1.68 -11.12
N ALA A 99 -12.41 -1.32 -11.40
CA ALA A 99 -12.03 -0.10 -12.11
C ALA A 99 -11.79 -0.30 -13.62
N GLU A 100 -12.05 -1.50 -14.18
CA GLU A 100 -11.69 -1.89 -15.55
C GLU A 100 -12.14 -0.85 -16.58
N ALA A 101 -13.42 -0.46 -16.55
CA ALA A 101 -13.97 0.52 -17.49
C ALA A 101 -13.31 1.91 -17.40
N GLU A 102 -12.88 2.32 -16.20
CA GLU A 102 -12.19 3.59 -16.01
C GLU A 102 -10.73 3.51 -16.50
N LEU A 103 -10.06 2.38 -16.24
CA LEU A 103 -8.71 2.08 -16.72
C LEU A 103 -8.65 2.02 -18.25
N GLU A 104 -9.57 1.30 -18.89
CA GLU A 104 -9.67 1.21 -20.36
C GLU A 104 -9.93 2.58 -21.01
N SER A 105 -10.58 3.50 -20.28
CA SER A 105 -10.90 4.84 -20.77
C SER A 105 -9.74 5.84 -20.68
N LEU A 106 -8.61 5.45 -20.06
CA LEU A 106 -7.46 6.35 -19.92
C LEU A 106 -6.86 6.67 -21.29
N PRO A 107 -6.56 7.94 -21.59
CA PRO A 107 -5.92 8.30 -22.85
C PRO A 107 -4.49 7.76 -22.89
N ALA A 108 -4.04 7.36 -24.09
CA ALA A 108 -2.65 7.00 -24.34
C ALA A 108 -1.70 8.13 -23.89
N GLY A 109 -0.58 7.75 -23.27
CA GLY A 109 0.36 8.70 -22.68
C GLY A 109 0.02 9.12 -21.24
N THR A 110 -1.10 8.66 -20.67
CA THR A 110 -1.42 8.88 -19.24
C THR A 110 -0.24 8.45 -18.37
N LEU A 111 0.21 9.36 -17.52
CA LEU A 111 1.28 9.10 -16.57
C LEU A 111 0.71 8.29 -15.41
N TYR A 112 1.45 7.29 -14.95
CA TYR A 112 1.05 6.54 -13.78
C TYR A 112 2.25 6.10 -12.94
N GLY A 113 1.98 5.78 -11.69
CA GLY A 113 2.94 5.13 -10.83
C GLY A 113 2.22 4.41 -9.70
N CYS A 114 2.74 3.23 -9.38
CA CYS A 114 2.19 2.36 -8.36
C CYS A 114 3.23 2.08 -7.28
N ASN A 115 2.80 1.96 -6.04
CA ASN A 115 3.63 1.45 -4.97
C ASN A 115 2.77 0.96 -3.79
N GLY A 116 3.42 0.41 -2.79
CA GLY A 116 2.79 -0.01 -1.58
C GLY A 116 3.79 -0.24 -0.47
N TYR A 117 3.27 -0.69 0.67
CA TYR A 117 4.09 -1.19 1.76
C TYR A 117 3.44 -2.43 2.36
N MET A 118 4.29 -3.30 2.90
CA MET A 118 3.87 -4.37 3.78
C MET A 118 4.35 -4.07 5.19
N SER A 119 3.45 -4.23 6.16
CA SER A 119 3.81 -4.34 7.56
C SER A 119 3.97 -5.82 7.88
N THR A 120 5.18 -6.20 8.27
CA THR A 120 5.46 -7.54 8.78
C THR A 120 5.27 -7.54 10.29
N ARG A 121 4.39 -8.41 10.79
CA ARG A 121 4.17 -8.60 12.23
C ARG A 121 5.03 -9.74 12.76
N GLU A 122 5.08 -9.91 14.08
CA GLU A 122 5.69 -11.11 14.71
C GLU A 122 4.93 -12.43 14.37
N THR A 123 3.88 -12.35 13.53
CA THR A 123 3.11 -13.49 13.01
C THR A 123 3.62 -13.90 11.62
N LYS A 124 2.98 -14.90 11.01
CA LYS A 124 3.27 -15.32 9.62
C LYS A 124 2.49 -14.50 8.58
N ASP A 125 1.78 -13.47 9.02
CA ASP A 125 0.83 -12.71 8.22
C ASP A 125 1.36 -11.29 8.00
N ASP A 126 1.04 -10.72 6.83
CA ASP A 126 1.44 -9.35 6.48
C ASP A 126 0.19 -8.50 6.23
N TYR A 127 0.20 -7.26 6.74
CA TYR A 127 -0.74 -6.24 6.25
C TYR A 127 -0.14 -5.55 5.05
N VAL A 128 -0.76 -5.71 3.88
CA VAL A 128 -0.27 -5.16 2.62
C VAL A 128 -1.23 -4.08 2.14
N SER A 129 -0.69 -2.91 1.79
CA SER A 129 -1.43 -1.83 1.14
C SER A 129 -0.70 -1.44 -0.13
N ALA A 130 -1.43 -1.27 -1.23
CA ALA A 130 -0.88 -0.86 -2.51
C ALA A 130 -1.85 0.09 -3.22
N VAL A 131 -1.32 1.02 -4.01
CA VAL A 131 -2.09 1.97 -4.80
C VAL A 131 -1.37 2.30 -6.10
N CYS A 132 -2.14 2.49 -7.15
CA CYS A 132 -1.76 3.07 -8.42
C CYS A 132 -2.45 4.43 -8.59
N LEU A 133 -1.67 5.43 -8.96
CA LEU A 133 -2.13 6.79 -9.21
C LEU A 133 -1.95 7.10 -10.70
N TYR A 134 -2.97 7.69 -11.32
CA TYR A 134 -2.98 8.00 -12.74
C TYR A 134 -3.23 9.48 -12.99
N LYS A 135 -2.54 10.05 -13.98
CA LYS A 135 -2.67 11.43 -14.43
C LYS A 135 -2.77 11.53 -15.93
N LYS A 136 -3.94 11.97 -16.38
CA LYS A 136 -4.22 12.27 -17.78
C LYS A 136 -3.38 13.50 -18.18
N GLN A 137 -2.84 13.48 -19.39
CA GLN A 137 -2.15 14.64 -19.98
C GLN A 137 -3.15 15.64 -20.57
#